data_AF-A0A7K0NKS7-F1
#
_entry.id   AF-A0A7K0NKS7-F1
#
_cell.length_a   1.000
_cell.length_b   1.000
_cell.length_c   1.000
_cell.angle_alpha   90.00
_cell.angle_beta   90.00
_cell.angle_gamma   90.00
#
_symmetry.space_group_name_H-M   'P 1'
#
loop_
_entity.id
_entity.type
_entity.pdbx_description
1 polymer ?
#
loop_
_entity_poly.entity_id
_entity_poly.type
_entity_poly.pdbx_seq_one_letter_code
_entity_poly.pdbx_strand_id
1 'polypeptide(L)'
;MANSRCKVSLRAFPEKSNQSPSCQSVLLQRLLDSHHSFSLLAKKGHFMSTHEIDSIAALPLATNISWMAEIETFWVATDSEELNDLQRDGATAVIDLAAEFEAGKGLENSDLRARVIGRMSDIQVRDFALGSHNEESAQWYWKMWRELLVSAPPGFVAPIASVFAALAYERGDGELAHKALDRALADDSQYSLAILLRRVFSAGWPAQSFTVMRRELHPKVVNVIFG
;
A
#
# COMPACT_ATOMS: atom_id res chain seq x y z
N MET A 1 -1.59 -36.30 35.36
CA MET A 1 -0.90 -35.11 34.82
C MET A 1 -1.15 -35.06 33.33
N ALA A 2 -2.19 -34.34 32.92
CA ALA A 2 -2.63 -34.25 31.52
C ALA A 2 -2.00 -33.03 30.86
N ASN A 3 -1.33 -33.25 29.73
CA ASN A 3 -0.64 -32.26 28.92
C ASN A 3 -1.65 -31.56 28.00
N SER A 4 -2.08 -30.35 28.37
CA SER A 4 -3.03 -29.54 27.61
C SER A 4 -2.35 -28.84 26.44
N ARG A 5 -2.37 -29.49 25.27
CA ARG A 5 -2.09 -28.85 23.98
C ARG A 5 -3.12 -27.74 23.75
N CYS A 6 -2.67 -26.49 23.84
CA CYS A 6 -3.41 -25.32 23.41
C CYS A 6 -3.59 -25.42 21.88
N LYS A 7 -4.76 -25.88 21.44
CA LYS A 7 -5.19 -25.76 20.03
C LYS A 7 -5.52 -24.28 19.81
N VAL A 8 -4.58 -23.51 19.27
CA VAL A 8 -4.90 -22.23 18.64
C VAL A 8 -5.75 -22.56 17.42
N SER A 9 -7.05 -22.34 17.56
CA SER A 9 -8.01 -22.43 16.47
C SER A 9 -7.65 -21.35 15.46
N LEU A 10 -7.03 -21.74 14.34
CA LEU A 10 -7.03 -20.98 13.09
C LEU A 10 -8.50 -20.68 12.76
N ARG A 11 -9.01 -19.52 13.21
CA ARG A 11 -10.28 -19.01 12.72
C ARG A 11 -10.05 -18.73 11.25
N ALA A 12 -10.82 -19.40 10.41
CA ALA A 12 -10.84 -19.17 8.98
C ALA A 12 -10.96 -17.67 8.71
N PHE A 13 -10.05 -17.15 7.88
CA PHE A 13 -10.23 -15.87 7.22
C PHE A 13 -11.65 -15.85 6.64
N PRO A 14 -12.48 -14.83 6.90
CA PRO A 14 -13.74 -14.71 6.19
C PRO A 14 -13.42 -14.65 4.69
N GLU A 15 -13.99 -15.58 3.93
CA GLU A 15 -13.94 -15.57 2.47
C GLU A 15 -14.27 -14.15 1.99
N LYS A 16 -13.36 -13.55 1.23
CA LYS A 16 -13.54 -12.26 0.57
C LYS A 16 -14.81 -12.33 -0.29
N SER A 17 -15.92 -11.89 0.27
CA SER A 17 -17.20 -11.84 -0.41
C SER A 17 -17.16 -10.71 -1.44
N ASN A 18 -17.06 -11.14 -2.70
CA ASN A 18 -17.72 -10.55 -3.86
C ASN A 18 -17.89 -9.02 -3.81
N GLN A 19 -16.86 -8.30 -4.27
CA GLN A 19 -16.89 -6.87 -4.53
C GLN A 19 -18.08 -6.53 -5.43
N SER A 20 -19.03 -5.77 -4.88
CA SER A 20 -20.10 -5.14 -5.67
C SER A 20 -19.50 -4.01 -6.53
N PRO A 21 -20.04 -3.73 -7.73
CA PRO A 21 -19.38 -2.84 -8.69
C PRO A 21 -19.39 -1.34 -8.33
N SER A 22 -19.93 -0.94 -7.18
CA SER A 22 -20.22 0.49 -6.89
C SER A 22 -19.11 1.25 -6.16
N CYS A 23 -18.02 0.61 -5.76
CA CYS A 23 -16.88 1.25 -5.08
C CYS A 23 -15.63 1.31 -5.97
N GLN A 24 -15.80 1.67 -7.24
CA GLN A 24 -14.66 2.02 -8.08
C GLN A 24 -14.10 3.35 -7.59
N SER A 25 -12.92 3.31 -6.97
CA SER A 25 -12.23 4.52 -6.56
C SER A 25 -12.03 5.43 -7.77
N VAL A 26 -12.17 6.74 -7.56
CA VAL A 26 -12.05 7.76 -8.63
C VAL A 26 -10.70 7.67 -9.35
N LEU A 27 -9.68 7.16 -8.65
CA LEU A 27 -8.35 6.86 -9.17
C LEU A 27 -8.37 5.68 -10.17
N LEU A 28 -9.05 4.58 -9.83
CA LEU A 28 -9.19 3.40 -10.70
C LEU A 28 -9.93 3.74 -11.99
N GLN A 29 -11.04 4.48 -11.90
CA GLN A 29 -11.83 4.85 -13.08
C GLN A 29 -11.06 5.76 -14.03
N ARG A 30 -10.35 6.79 -13.52
CA ARG A 30 -9.57 7.70 -14.36
C ARG A 30 -8.34 7.07 -14.99
N LEU A 31 -7.70 6.13 -14.29
CA LEU A 31 -6.61 5.35 -14.87
C LEU A 31 -7.11 4.47 -16.02
N LEU A 32 -8.28 3.83 -15.87
CA LEU A 32 -8.92 3.06 -16.93
C LEU A 32 -9.31 3.92 -18.14
N ASP A 33 -9.84 5.12 -17.91
CA ASP A 33 -10.25 6.04 -18.98
C ASP A 33 -9.05 6.61 -19.78
N SER A 34 -7.87 6.70 -19.15
CA SER A 34 -6.64 7.20 -19.78
C SER A 34 -5.94 6.17 -20.69
N HIS A 35 -6.32 4.89 -20.62
CA HIS A 35 -5.70 3.80 -21.40
C HIS A 35 -6.05 3.82 -22.91
N HIS A 36 -7.03 4.61 -23.35
CA HIS A 36 -7.49 4.60 -24.75
C HIS A 36 -6.62 5.42 -25.72
N SER A 37 -5.65 6.19 -25.23
CA SER A 37 -4.64 6.86 -26.05
C SER A 37 -3.26 6.51 -25.51
N PHE A 38 -2.28 6.42 -26.39
CA PHE A 38 -0.86 6.11 -26.11
C PHE A 38 -0.47 4.63 -26.09
N SER A 39 -0.51 4.01 -27.29
CA SER A 39 0.51 3.04 -27.66
C SER A 39 1.59 3.75 -28.47
N LEU A 40 2.74 4.04 -27.87
CA LEU A 40 4.09 3.86 -28.43
C LEU A 40 5.12 4.54 -27.51
N LEU A 41 6.26 3.87 -27.38
CA LEU A 41 7.54 4.33 -26.80
C LEU A 41 7.72 4.19 -25.28
N ALA A 42 8.16 3.00 -24.87
CA ALA A 42 9.09 2.87 -23.75
C ALA A 42 9.96 1.62 -23.92
N LYS A 43 11.18 1.79 -24.43
CA LYS A 43 12.25 0.81 -24.24
C LYS A 43 13.56 1.55 -24.00
N LYS A 44 14.01 1.49 -22.74
CA LYS A 44 15.41 1.38 -22.34
C LYS A 44 15.42 0.91 -20.88
N GLY A 45 15.55 -0.39 -20.69
CA GLY A 45 15.73 -0.98 -19.37
C GLY A 45 17.11 -0.57 -18.83
N HIS A 46 17.12 0.12 -17.70
CA HIS A 46 18.30 0.29 -16.87
C HIS A 46 18.48 -0.99 -16.06
N PHE A 47 19.61 -1.67 -16.23
CA PHE A 47 19.95 -2.91 -15.53
C PHE A 47 20.45 -2.56 -14.12
N MET A 48 19.72 -2.93 -13.07
CA MET A 48 20.12 -2.72 -11.67
C MET A 48 20.63 -4.01 -11.01
N SER A 49 21.44 -3.83 -9.96
CA SER A 49 22.11 -4.90 -9.23
C SER A 49 21.17 -5.64 -8.27
N THR A 50 21.44 -6.92 -8.01
CA THR A 50 20.64 -7.82 -7.15
C THR A 50 20.39 -7.32 -5.72
N HIS A 51 21.18 -6.37 -5.22
CA HIS A 51 21.15 -5.91 -3.82
C HIS A 51 19.91 -5.08 -3.45
N GLU A 52 19.29 -4.34 -4.38
CA GLU A 52 18.08 -3.56 -4.08
C GLU A 52 16.81 -4.40 -4.06
N ILE A 53 16.86 -5.59 -4.65
CA ILE A 53 15.71 -6.47 -4.80
C ILE A 53 15.47 -7.26 -3.51
N ASP A 54 16.55 -7.71 -2.86
CA ASP A 54 16.50 -8.32 -1.53
C ASP A 54 16.02 -7.32 -0.46
N SER A 55 16.08 -6.02 -0.74
CA SER A 55 15.72 -4.95 0.22
C SER A 55 14.23 -4.89 0.58
N ILE A 56 13.36 -5.58 -0.18
CA ILE A 56 11.92 -5.63 0.07
C ILE A 56 11.42 -7.03 0.50
N ALA A 57 12.33 -7.96 0.81
CA ALA A 57 11.96 -9.27 1.35
C ALA A 57 11.31 -9.14 2.74
N ALA A 58 10.34 -10.00 3.05
CA ALA A 58 9.68 -9.99 4.36
C ALA A 58 10.67 -10.35 5.48
N LEU A 59 10.66 -9.56 6.56
CA LEU A 59 11.39 -9.84 7.78
C LEU A 59 10.67 -10.91 8.62
N PRO A 60 11.37 -11.64 9.50
CA PRO A 60 10.73 -12.60 10.42
C PRO A 60 9.59 -12.00 11.25
N LEU A 61 9.68 -10.70 11.58
CA LEU A 61 8.64 -9.96 12.29
C LEU A 61 7.27 -10.04 11.58
N ALA A 62 7.23 -10.10 10.24
CA ALA A 62 5.99 -10.22 9.48
C ALA A 62 5.21 -11.52 9.76
N THR A 63 5.83 -12.51 10.40
CA THR A 63 5.19 -13.77 10.80
C THR A 63 4.99 -13.88 12.32
N ASN A 64 5.32 -12.82 13.08
CA ASN A 64 5.13 -12.80 14.53
C ASN A 64 3.65 -12.67 14.88
N ILE A 65 3.15 -13.58 15.72
CA ILE A 65 1.73 -13.67 16.08
C ILE A 65 1.25 -12.45 16.86
N SER A 66 2.06 -11.92 17.79
CA SER A 66 1.69 -10.74 18.57
C SER A 66 1.60 -9.50 17.69
N TRP A 67 2.53 -9.38 16.74
CA TRP A 67 2.54 -8.29 15.78
C TRP A 67 1.34 -8.32 14.84
N MET A 68 1.00 -9.51 14.32
CA MET A 68 -0.20 -9.70 13.52
C MET A 68 -1.47 -9.32 14.29
N ALA A 69 -1.59 -9.79 15.53
CA ALA A 69 -2.73 -9.47 16.37
C ALA A 69 -2.86 -7.97 16.68
N GLU A 70 -1.74 -7.25 16.87
CA GLU A 70 -1.73 -5.80 17.08
C GLU A 70 -2.25 -5.07 15.83
N ILE A 71 -1.74 -5.42 14.64
CA ILE A 71 -2.20 -4.85 13.36
C ILE A 71 -3.70 -5.10 13.14
N GLU A 72 -4.17 -6.31 13.41
CA GLU A 72 -5.58 -6.70 13.24
C GLU A 72 -6.54 -5.81 14.04
N THR A 73 -6.10 -5.25 15.17
CA THR A 73 -6.94 -4.30 15.94
C THR A 73 -7.28 -3.02 15.19
N PHE A 74 -6.51 -2.68 14.16
CA PHE A 74 -6.71 -1.49 13.33
C PHE A 74 -7.33 -1.80 11.97
N TRP A 75 -7.69 -3.06 11.70
CA TRP A 75 -8.41 -3.43 10.49
C TRP A 75 -9.71 -2.63 10.35
N VAL A 76 -10.05 -2.23 9.13
CA VAL A 76 -11.27 -1.48 8.83
C VAL A 76 -12.25 -2.40 8.07
N ALA A 77 -13.38 -2.67 8.69
CA ALA A 77 -14.50 -3.32 8.01
C ALA A 77 -15.19 -2.33 7.07
N THR A 78 -15.47 -2.74 5.84
CA THR A 78 -16.06 -1.88 4.79
C THR A 78 -17.48 -1.40 5.10
N ASP A 79 -18.18 -2.11 5.99
CA ASP A 79 -19.54 -1.84 6.46
C ASP A 79 -19.57 -1.26 7.88
N SER A 80 -18.42 -0.79 8.39
CA SER A 80 -18.34 -0.15 9.71
C SER A 80 -19.25 1.08 9.81
N GLU A 81 -19.99 1.20 10.91
CA GLU A 81 -20.81 2.39 11.21
C GLU A 81 -19.93 3.63 11.45
N GLU A 82 -18.68 3.43 11.87
CA GLU A 82 -17.70 4.48 12.17
C GLU A 82 -16.70 4.69 11.02
N LEU A 83 -17.01 4.22 9.80
CA LEU A 83 -16.06 4.13 8.69
C LEU A 83 -15.32 5.45 8.41
N ASN A 84 -16.01 6.59 8.45
CA ASN A 84 -15.37 7.88 8.17
C ASN A 84 -14.34 8.28 9.25
N ASP A 85 -14.62 8.00 10.53
CA ASP A 85 -13.68 8.28 11.62
C ASP A 85 -12.45 7.36 11.53
N LEU A 86 -12.64 6.09 11.16
CA LEU A 86 -11.54 5.16 10.91
C LEU A 86 -10.68 5.58 9.71
N GLN A 87 -11.30 6.16 8.67
CA GLN A 87 -10.60 6.71 7.51
C GLN A 87 -9.76 7.95 7.88
N ARG A 88 -10.32 8.85 8.69
CA ARG A 88 -9.59 10.02 9.20
C ARG A 88 -8.43 9.63 10.11
N ASP A 89 -8.64 8.64 10.97
CA ASP A 89 -7.59 8.04 11.80
C ASP A 89 -6.47 7.44 10.94
N GLY A 90 -6.83 6.67 9.90
CA GLY A 90 -5.86 6.10 8.97
C GLY A 90 -5.06 7.15 8.20
N ALA A 91 -5.73 8.17 7.66
CA ALA A 91 -5.07 9.28 6.97
C ALA A 91 -4.12 10.04 7.91
N THR A 92 -4.56 10.32 9.14
CA THR A 92 -3.74 10.99 10.16
C THR A 92 -2.53 10.15 10.53
N ALA A 93 -2.70 8.84 10.77
CA ALA A 93 -1.61 7.93 11.11
C ALA A 93 -0.52 7.87 10.02
N VAL A 94 -0.89 7.93 8.73
CA VAL A 94 0.07 7.98 7.62
C VAL A 94 0.92 9.26 7.67
N ILE A 95 0.29 10.41 7.93
CA ILE A 95 1.00 11.69 8.04
C ILE A 95 1.90 11.72 9.27
N ASP A 96 1.39 11.27 10.42
CA ASP A 96 2.15 11.22 11.67
C ASP A 96 3.38 10.31 11.53
N LEU A 97 3.23 9.14 10.91
CA LEU A 97 4.36 8.23 10.71
C LEU A 97 5.39 8.83 9.75
N ALA A 98 4.95 9.52 8.69
CA ALA A 98 5.86 10.22 7.80
C ALA A 98 6.65 11.32 8.52
N ALA A 99 6.02 12.04 9.45
CA ALA A 99 6.67 13.04 10.29
C ALA A 99 7.71 12.42 11.25
N GLU A 100 7.46 11.23 11.80
CA GLU A 100 8.45 10.50 12.62
C GLU A 100 9.68 10.10 11.78
N PHE A 101 9.51 9.75 10.50
CA PHE A 101 10.62 9.49 9.58
C PHE A 101 11.39 10.76 9.21
N GLU A 102 10.70 11.87 9.00
CA GLU A 102 11.32 13.18 8.77
C GLU A 102 12.15 13.63 9.98
N ALA A 103 11.64 13.39 11.19
CA ALA A 103 12.34 13.64 12.46
C ALA A 103 13.48 12.64 12.76
N GLY A 104 13.69 11.63 11.91
CA GLY A 104 14.75 10.63 12.06
C GLY A 104 14.48 9.52 13.09
N LYS A 105 13.24 9.39 13.59
CA LYS A 105 12.85 8.37 14.57
C LYS A 105 12.48 7.03 13.93
N GLY A 106 12.03 7.04 12.67
CA GLY A 106 11.68 5.82 11.94
C GLY A 106 10.49 5.07 12.57
N LEU A 107 10.67 3.77 12.86
CA LEU A 107 9.61 2.88 13.36
C LEU A 107 9.63 2.64 14.89
N GLU A 108 10.13 3.60 15.67
CA GLU A 108 10.16 3.50 17.14
C GLU A 108 8.76 3.34 17.76
N ASN A 109 7.73 3.96 17.16
CA ASN A 109 6.35 3.86 17.62
C ASN A 109 5.64 2.63 17.00
N SER A 110 5.65 1.51 17.72
CA SER A 110 5.02 0.24 17.29
C SER A 110 3.52 0.38 17.02
N ASP A 111 2.81 1.08 17.90
CA ASP A 111 1.36 1.28 17.81
C ASP A 111 0.99 2.09 16.55
N LEU A 112 1.71 3.17 16.28
CA LEU A 112 1.52 3.97 15.06
C LEU A 112 1.82 3.17 13.79
N ARG A 113 2.89 2.36 13.82
CA ARG A 113 3.24 1.46 12.71
C ARG A 113 2.13 0.43 12.48
N ALA A 114 1.64 -0.23 13.53
CA ALA A 114 0.57 -1.21 13.44
C ALA A 114 -0.72 -0.58 12.92
N ARG A 115 -1.03 0.64 13.39
CA ARG A 115 -2.18 1.44 12.93
C ARG A 115 -2.10 1.74 11.46
N VAL A 116 -0.96 2.23 10.95
CA VAL A 116 -0.81 2.49 9.51
C VAL A 116 -1.03 1.20 8.70
N ILE A 117 -0.43 0.07 9.10
CA ILE A 117 -0.60 -1.19 8.35
C ILE A 117 -2.07 -1.67 8.40
N GLY A 118 -2.71 -1.62 9.57
CA GLY A 118 -4.08 -2.09 9.72
C GLY A 118 -5.09 -1.23 8.95
N ARG A 119 -4.93 0.11 9.00
CA ARG A 119 -5.82 1.07 8.33
C ARG A 119 -5.74 1.01 6.80
N MET A 120 -4.63 0.53 6.26
CA MET A 120 -4.45 0.32 4.82
C MET A 120 -5.34 -0.79 4.23
N SER A 121 -6.13 -1.49 5.07
CA SER A 121 -7.23 -2.36 4.63
C SER A 121 -8.37 -1.60 3.95
N ASP A 122 -8.55 -0.32 4.27
CA ASP A 122 -9.56 0.54 3.63
C ASP A 122 -9.03 1.19 2.34
N ILE A 123 -9.89 1.23 1.32
CA ILE A 123 -9.57 1.75 -0.01
C ILE A 123 -9.29 3.26 0.02
N GLN A 124 -10.00 4.03 0.84
CA GLN A 124 -9.85 5.47 0.89
C GLN A 124 -8.57 5.86 1.61
N VAL A 125 -8.22 5.16 2.69
CA VAL A 125 -6.92 5.33 3.37
C VAL A 125 -5.76 4.99 2.44
N ARG A 126 -5.87 3.89 1.69
CA ARG A 126 -4.86 3.51 0.69
C ARG A 126 -4.70 4.55 -0.41
N ASP A 127 -5.81 5.02 -0.98
CA ASP A 127 -5.76 6.01 -2.06
C ASP A 127 -5.26 7.37 -1.54
N PHE A 128 -5.52 7.69 -0.26
CA PHE A 128 -4.93 8.84 0.42
C PHE A 128 -3.42 8.70 0.54
N ALA A 129 -2.95 7.57 1.07
CA ALA A 129 -1.54 7.24 1.24
C ALA A 129 -0.76 7.29 -0.09
N LEU A 130 -1.38 6.87 -1.19
CA LEU A 130 -0.79 6.96 -2.52
C LEU A 130 -0.51 8.41 -2.93
N GLY A 131 -1.36 9.36 -2.53
CA GLY A 131 -1.27 10.76 -2.92
C GLY A 131 -0.57 11.69 -1.93
N SER A 132 -0.23 11.22 -0.72
CA SER A 132 0.12 12.09 0.42
C SER A 132 1.54 12.65 0.41
N HIS A 133 2.40 12.21 -0.52
CA HIS A 133 3.77 12.73 -0.67
C HIS A 133 3.92 13.67 -1.86
N ASN A 134 4.90 14.57 -1.75
CA ASN A 134 5.37 15.46 -2.82
C ASN A 134 6.88 15.23 -3.05
N GLU A 135 7.48 16.02 -3.94
CA GLU A 135 8.91 15.88 -4.28
C GLU A 135 9.84 16.09 -3.06
N GLU A 136 9.51 17.00 -2.16
CA GLU A 136 10.31 17.32 -0.98
C GLU A 136 10.22 16.22 0.09
N SER A 137 9.04 15.63 0.28
CA SER A 137 8.80 14.60 1.29
C SER A 137 9.04 13.17 0.79
N ALA A 138 9.18 12.95 -0.52
CA ALA A 138 9.28 11.63 -1.14
C ALA A 138 10.37 10.74 -0.53
N GLN A 139 11.49 11.31 -0.07
CA GLN A 139 12.59 10.55 0.53
C GLN A 139 12.21 9.89 1.86
N TRP A 140 11.36 10.54 2.67
CA TRP A 140 10.91 10.02 3.96
C TRP A 140 9.85 8.95 3.76
N TYR A 141 8.90 9.22 2.87
CA TYR A 141 7.90 8.26 2.43
C TYR A 141 8.53 7.00 1.82
N TRP A 142 9.59 7.14 1.04
CA TRP A 142 10.36 6.00 0.51
C TRP A 142 10.86 5.07 1.62
N LYS A 143 11.52 5.64 2.64
CA LYS A 143 12.04 4.86 3.78
C LYS A 143 10.89 4.23 4.57
N MET A 144 9.87 5.02 4.88
CA MET A 144 8.68 4.61 5.61
C MET A 144 7.99 3.40 4.95
N TRP A 145 7.60 3.53 3.68
CA TRP A 145 6.87 2.47 2.98
C TRP A 145 7.72 1.23 2.77
N ARG A 146 9.03 1.36 2.56
CA ARG A 146 9.94 0.20 2.49
C ARG A 146 9.96 -0.56 3.81
N GLU A 147 10.12 0.14 4.92
CA GLU A 147 10.18 -0.51 6.24
C GLU A 147 8.84 -1.09 6.68
N LEU A 148 7.73 -0.44 6.32
CA LEU A 148 6.39 -1.01 6.48
C LEU A 148 6.24 -2.28 5.63
N LEU A 149 6.62 -2.23 4.35
CA LEU A 149 6.49 -3.34 3.42
C LEU A 149 7.22 -4.59 3.93
N VAL A 150 8.47 -4.49 4.37
CA VAL A 150 9.22 -5.66 4.88
C VAL A 150 8.65 -6.22 6.20
N SER A 151 7.77 -5.50 6.88
CA SER A 151 7.15 -5.92 8.14
C SER A 151 5.66 -6.21 8.09
N ALA A 152 5.02 -5.90 6.97
CA ALA A 152 3.61 -6.17 6.75
C ALA A 152 3.39 -7.69 6.77
N PRO A 153 2.50 -8.19 7.64
CA PRO A 153 2.15 -9.60 7.68
C PRO A 153 1.29 -10.02 6.49
N PRO A 154 1.20 -11.34 6.20
CA PRO A 154 0.26 -11.84 5.20
C PRO A 154 -1.17 -11.33 5.42
N GLY A 155 -1.86 -10.98 4.34
CA GLY A 155 -3.18 -10.33 4.35
C GLY A 155 -3.13 -8.80 4.38
N PHE A 156 -1.98 -8.20 4.70
CA PHE A 156 -1.77 -6.75 4.76
C PHE A 156 -0.69 -6.27 3.79
N VAL A 157 -0.06 -7.16 3.02
CA VAL A 157 1.07 -6.80 2.16
C VAL A 157 0.58 -6.08 0.91
N ALA A 158 -0.51 -6.54 0.31
CA ALA A 158 -1.01 -6.03 -0.96
C ALA A 158 -1.20 -4.49 -1.03
N PRO A 159 -1.87 -3.81 -0.06
CA PRO A 159 -1.99 -2.35 -0.08
C PRO A 159 -0.64 -1.65 0.04
N ILE A 160 0.21 -2.09 0.98
CA ILE A 160 1.51 -1.48 1.27
C ILE A 160 2.46 -1.62 0.07
N ALA A 161 2.53 -2.81 -0.49
CA ALA A 161 3.34 -3.13 -1.66
C ALA A 161 2.90 -2.34 -2.90
N SER A 162 1.59 -2.11 -3.05
CA SER A 162 1.06 -1.30 -4.16
C SER A 162 1.45 0.17 -4.04
N VAL A 163 1.39 0.77 -2.84
CA VAL A 163 1.84 2.15 -2.62
C VAL A 163 3.35 2.28 -2.82
N PHE A 164 4.14 1.33 -2.28
CA PHE A 164 5.59 1.32 -2.49
C PHE A 164 5.96 1.17 -3.97
N ALA A 165 5.23 0.34 -4.72
CA ALA A 165 5.45 0.17 -6.15
C ALA A 165 5.25 1.48 -6.94
N ALA A 166 4.24 2.26 -6.59
CA ALA A 166 4.02 3.58 -7.20
C ALA A 166 5.21 4.51 -6.93
N LEU A 167 5.72 4.56 -5.69
CA LEU A 167 6.90 5.36 -5.36
C LEU A 167 8.15 4.92 -6.12
N ALA A 168 8.39 3.61 -6.24
CA ALA A 168 9.51 3.08 -7.00
C ALA A 168 9.40 3.46 -8.49
N TYR A 169 8.20 3.40 -9.04
CA TYR A 169 7.95 3.79 -10.42
C TYR A 169 8.23 5.28 -10.68
N GLU A 170 7.79 6.16 -9.77
CA GLU A 170 8.05 7.61 -9.86
C GLU A 170 9.53 7.95 -9.83
N ARG A 171 10.32 7.17 -9.10
CA ARG A 171 11.78 7.32 -9.01
C ARG A 171 12.53 6.79 -10.23
N GLY A 172 11.84 6.11 -11.15
CA GLY A 172 12.43 5.45 -12.31
C GLY A 172 12.88 4.01 -12.05
N ASP A 173 12.64 3.48 -10.85
CA ASP A 173 13.03 2.13 -10.44
C ASP A 173 11.99 1.09 -10.88
N GLY A 174 11.77 0.98 -12.19
CA GLY A 174 10.71 0.15 -12.77
C GLY A 174 10.80 -1.33 -12.38
N GLU A 175 12.00 -1.91 -12.32
CA GLU A 175 12.17 -3.30 -11.90
C GLU A 175 11.73 -3.53 -10.44
N LEU A 176 12.12 -2.63 -9.54
CA LEU A 176 11.71 -2.67 -8.13
C LEU A 176 10.20 -2.46 -7.98
N ALA A 177 9.62 -1.55 -8.76
CA ALA A 177 8.18 -1.36 -8.83
C ALA A 177 7.45 -2.65 -9.26
N HIS A 178 7.99 -3.36 -10.25
CA HIS A 178 7.46 -4.65 -10.66
C HIS A 178 7.57 -5.70 -9.54
N LYS A 179 8.70 -5.82 -8.84
CA LYS A 179 8.84 -6.81 -7.77
C LYS A 179 7.94 -6.53 -6.56
N ALA A 180 7.76 -5.26 -6.22
CA ALA A 180 6.80 -4.86 -5.20
C ALA A 180 5.37 -5.30 -5.58
N LEU A 181 4.96 -5.10 -6.84
CA LEU A 181 3.67 -5.57 -7.33
C LEU A 181 3.55 -7.10 -7.40
N ASP A 182 4.64 -7.82 -7.69
CA ASP A 182 4.63 -9.30 -7.62
C ASP A 182 4.41 -9.76 -6.18
N ARG A 183 5.00 -9.07 -5.21
CA ARG A 183 4.76 -9.31 -3.78
C ARG A 183 3.32 -8.97 -3.37
N ALA A 184 2.73 -7.90 -3.92
CA ALA A 184 1.33 -7.57 -3.69
C ALA A 184 0.38 -8.67 -4.20
N LEU A 185 0.65 -9.19 -5.40
CA LEU A 185 -0.17 -10.22 -6.05
C LEU A 185 0.07 -11.63 -5.48
N ALA A 186 1.22 -11.87 -4.86
CA ALA A 186 1.46 -13.08 -4.08
C ALA A 186 0.62 -13.11 -2.78
N ASP A 187 0.38 -11.94 -2.18
CA ASP A 187 -0.48 -11.79 -0.99
C ASP A 187 -1.97 -11.81 -1.36
N ASP A 188 -2.35 -11.10 -2.42
CA ASP A 188 -3.70 -11.11 -2.98
C ASP A 188 -3.65 -11.03 -4.52
N SER A 189 -3.86 -12.19 -5.16
CA SER A 189 -3.84 -12.31 -6.62
C SER A 189 -4.89 -11.46 -7.36
N GLN A 190 -5.92 -10.98 -6.66
CA GLN A 190 -6.99 -10.16 -7.21
C GLN A 190 -6.93 -8.70 -6.75
N TYR A 191 -5.82 -8.27 -6.13
CA TYR A 191 -5.70 -6.92 -5.60
C TYR A 191 -5.78 -5.86 -6.71
N SER A 192 -6.88 -5.11 -6.74
CA SER A 192 -7.27 -4.27 -7.87
C SER A 192 -6.24 -3.19 -8.22
N LEU A 193 -5.68 -2.51 -7.21
CA LEU A 193 -4.65 -1.49 -7.43
C LEU A 193 -3.36 -2.11 -7.98
N ALA A 194 -2.95 -3.28 -7.51
CA ALA A 194 -1.74 -3.93 -7.99
C ALA A 194 -1.88 -4.35 -9.47
N ILE A 195 -3.03 -4.91 -9.85
CA ILE A 195 -3.36 -5.25 -11.24
C ILE A 195 -3.36 -4.01 -12.13
N LEU A 196 -3.93 -2.91 -11.65
CA LEU A 196 -3.97 -1.65 -12.38
C LEU A 196 -2.56 -1.09 -12.62
N LEU A 197 -1.78 -0.94 -11.55
CA LEU A 197 -0.40 -0.44 -11.63
C LEU A 197 0.47 -1.35 -12.51
N ARG A 198 0.25 -2.67 -12.45
CA ARG A 198 0.92 -3.64 -13.35
C ARG A 198 0.69 -3.31 -14.82
N ARG A 199 -0.54 -2.98 -15.21
CA ARG A 199 -0.86 -2.59 -16.59
C ARG A 199 -0.20 -1.27 -16.97
N VAL A 200 -0.28 -0.27 -16.08
CA VAL A 200 0.30 1.06 -16.29
C VAL A 200 1.82 0.97 -16.49
N PHE A 201 2.53 0.25 -15.61
CA PHE A 201 3.99 0.15 -15.67
C PHE A 201 4.44 -0.67 -16.87
N SER A 202 3.73 -1.76 -17.21
CA SER A 202 4.05 -2.59 -18.38
C SER A 202 3.80 -1.87 -19.71
N ALA A 203 2.86 -0.92 -19.73
CA ALA A 203 2.64 -0.03 -20.86
C ALA A 203 3.74 1.04 -21.01
N GLY A 204 4.60 1.18 -20.00
CA GLY A 204 5.70 2.15 -19.99
C GLY A 204 5.22 3.60 -19.91
N TRP A 205 4.13 3.84 -19.20
CA TRP A 205 3.59 5.19 -19.04
C TRP A 205 4.62 6.13 -18.40
N PRO A 206 4.89 7.34 -18.92
CA PRO A 206 5.96 8.18 -18.37
C PRO A 206 5.78 8.46 -16.87
N ALA A 207 6.84 8.27 -16.07
CA ALA A 207 6.80 8.43 -14.62
C ALA A 207 6.29 9.83 -14.21
N GLN A 208 6.72 10.87 -14.93
CA GLN A 208 6.25 12.24 -14.69
C GLN A 208 4.75 12.40 -14.91
N SER A 209 4.18 11.74 -15.94
CA SER A 209 2.74 11.76 -16.19
C SER A 209 1.97 11.06 -15.07
N PHE A 210 2.50 9.95 -14.56
CA PHE A 210 1.93 9.25 -13.40
C PHE A 210 1.92 10.14 -12.14
N THR A 211 3.03 10.84 -11.87
CA THR A 211 3.14 11.77 -10.74
C THR A 211 2.14 12.92 -10.83
N VAL A 212 2.01 13.54 -12.02
CA VAL A 212 1.04 14.63 -12.26
C VAL A 212 -0.38 14.13 -11.99
N MET A 213 -0.78 13.00 -12.57
CA MET A 213 -2.12 12.44 -12.38
C MET A 213 -2.42 12.16 -10.91
N ARG A 214 -1.48 11.54 -10.18
CA ARG A 214 -1.65 11.21 -8.77
C ARG A 214 -1.81 12.48 -7.91
N ARG A 215 -1.04 13.54 -8.20
CA ARG A 215 -1.14 14.85 -7.55
C ARG A 215 -2.49 15.52 -7.82
N GLU A 216 -3.04 15.41 -9.03
CA GLU A 216 -4.37 15.95 -9.36
C GLU A 216 -5.52 15.20 -8.66
N LEU A 217 -5.33 13.91 -8.37
CA LEU A 217 -6.34 13.07 -7.76
C LEU A 217 -6.38 13.18 -6.24
N HIS A 218 -5.24 13.44 -5.60
CA HIS A 218 -5.14 13.47 -4.15
C HIS A 218 -6.12 14.45 -3.47
N PRO A 219 -6.32 15.70 -3.94
CA PRO A 219 -7.31 16.61 -3.33
C PRO A 219 -8.73 16.05 -3.31
N LYS A 220 -9.09 15.21 -4.29
CA LYS A 220 -10.41 14.57 -4.33
C LYS A 220 -10.53 13.49 -3.26
N VAL A 221 -9.46 12.72 -3.05
CA VAL A 221 -9.42 11.69 -2.00
C VAL A 221 -9.49 12.35 -0.62
N VAL A 222 -8.73 13.44 -0.42
CA VAL A 222 -8.79 14.24 0.81
C VAL A 222 -10.20 14.72 1.08
N ASN A 223 -10.90 15.25 0.06
CA ASN A 223 -12.28 15.71 0.21
C ASN A 223 -13.27 14.58 0.55
N VAL A 224 -13.01 13.33 0.17
CA VAL A 224 -13.89 12.22 0.59
C VAL A 224 -13.71 11.86 2.06
N ILE A 225 -12.50 11.99 2.60
CA ILE A 225 -12.20 11.64 4.00
C ILE A 225 -12.57 12.80 4.94
N PHE A 226 -12.27 14.05 4.55
CA PHE A 226 -12.34 15.22 5.42
C PHE A 226 -13.40 16.26 5.03
N GLY A 227 -14.07 16.08 3.87
CA GLY A 227 -15.12 16.98 3.39
C GLY A 227 -16.51 16.66 3.90
#